data_AF-A0A0H5QLL5-F1
#
_entry.id   AF-A0A0H5QLL5-F1
#
_cell.length_a   1.000
_cell.length_b   1.000
_cell.length_c   1.000
_cell.angle_alpha   90.00
_cell.angle_beta   90.00
_cell.angle_gamma   90.00
#
_symmetry.space_group_name_H-M   'P 1'
#
loop_
_entity.id
_entity.type
_entity.pdbx_description
1 polymer ?
#
loop_
_entity_poly.entity_id
_entity_poly.type
_entity_poly.pdbx_seq_one_letter_code
_entity_poly.pdbx_strand_id
1 'polypeptide(L)'
;NRYIAVSSIPFVVNSANKARWSFLAPAKFLGNFARTYNGFLEFDLTSFAGDFTSNVVPNPKTFVEISCSTCGGGSGITLAQRNITYLGDTRHFKFTLNELPINEWKKDPQNMFQTQWTSPTYTEFFQVLSAISKIAIYPDITTGQESVGV
;
A
#
# COMPACT_ATOMS: atom_id res chain seq x y z
N ASN A 1 -12.55 6.16 17.61
CA ASN A 1 -12.57 5.67 16.21
C ASN A 1 -12.09 6.77 15.30
N ARG A 2 -10.84 6.70 14.81
CA ARG A 2 -10.33 7.62 13.77
C ARG A 2 -10.02 6.77 12.54
N TYR A 3 -10.87 6.89 11.52
CA TYR A 3 -10.74 6.20 10.25
C TYR A 3 -9.79 6.98 9.35
N ILE A 4 -9.01 6.27 8.53
CA ILE A 4 -8.37 6.84 7.35
C ILE A 4 -9.43 6.81 6.26
N ALA A 5 -10.27 7.84 6.18
CA ALA A 5 -11.17 8.02 5.05
C ALA A 5 -10.47 8.93 4.04
N VAL A 6 -10.02 8.36 2.92
CA VAL A 6 -9.59 9.11 1.75
C VAL A 6 -10.86 9.41 0.96
N SER A 7 -11.14 10.69 0.73
CA SER A 7 -12.24 11.14 -0.12
C SER A 7 -11.77 11.12 -1.57
N SER A 8 -12.20 10.10 -2.31
CA SER A 8 -12.29 10.02 -3.77
C SER A 8 -11.64 11.15 -4.57
N ILE A 9 -10.41 10.95 -5.04
CA ILE A 9 -9.85 11.73 -6.16
C ILE A 9 -9.78 10.82 -7.39
N PRO A 10 -10.63 11.02 -8.42
CA PRO A 10 -10.50 10.30 -9.67
C PRO A 10 -9.21 10.72 -10.37
N PHE A 11 -8.32 9.77 -10.67
CA PHE A 11 -7.11 10.03 -11.45
C PHE A 11 -7.14 9.15 -12.71
N VAL A 12 -7.28 9.80 -13.86
CA VAL A 12 -7.14 9.16 -15.19
C VAL A 12 -5.66 9.19 -15.54
N VAL A 13 -4.98 8.04 -15.58
CA VAL A 13 -3.60 7.98 -16.07
C VAL A 13 -3.60 7.49 -17.51
N ASN A 14 -3.51 8.43 -18.45
CA ASN A 14 -3.08 8.13 -19.81
C ASN A 14 -1.57 7.88 -19.80
N SER A 15 -1.12 6.65 -19.61
CA SER A 15 0.28 6.36 -19.89
C SER A 15 0.50 4.93 -20.38
N ALA A 16 0.95 4.84 -21.63
CA ALA A 16 1.65 3.68 -22.19
C ALA A 16 3.10 3.57 -21.66
N ASN A 17 3.42 4.17 -20.50
CA ASN A 17 4.78 4.27 -19.97
C ASN A 17 4.99 3.32 -18.78
N LYS A 18 6.14 2.65 -18.79
CA LYS A 18 6.59 1.59 -17.85
C LYS A 18 6.77 2.04 -16.38
N ALA A 19 6.36 3.25 -16.01
CA ALA A 19 6.58 3.81 -14.67
C ALA A 19 5.35 3.58 -13.79
N ARG A 20 5.55 2.88 -12.68
CA ARG A 20 4.49 2.54 -11.72
C ARG A 20 3.95 3.80 -11.03
N TRP A 21 2.64 3.96 -10.95
CA TRP A 21 1.99 5.09 -10.28
C TRP A 21 1.28 4.70 -8.97
N SER A 22 1.04 5.68 -8.08
CA SER A 22 0.35 5.47 -6.81
C SER A 22 -0.43 6.68 -6.33
N PHE A 23 -1.42 6.42 -5.47
CA PHE A 23 -2.05 7.43 -4.64
C PHE A 23 -1.24 7.63 -3.37
N LEU A 24 -0.82 8.87 -3.12
CA LEU A 24 -0.15 9.26 -1.88
C LEU A 24 -1.16 9.79 -0.87
N ALA A 25 -1.10 9.29 0.36
CA ALA A 25 -1.95 9.80 1.42
C ALA A 25 -1.58 11.26 1.77
N PRO A 26 -2.58 12.14 2.01
CA PRO A 26 -2.34 13.49 2.47
C PRO A 26 -1.58 13.55 3.81
N ALA A 27 -0.89 14.68 4.06
CA ALA A 27 -0.04 14.88 5.24
C ALA A 27 -0.75 14.62 6.59
N LYS A 28 -2.08 14.77 6.66
CA LYS A 28 -2.88 14.47 7.87
C LYS A 28 -2.84 12.99 8.29
N PHE A 29 -2.38 12.08 7.43
CA PHE A 29 -2.22 10.66 7.69
C PHE A 29 -0.75 10.26 7.95
N LEU A 30 0.14 11.25 8.10
CA LEU A 30 1.56 11.05 8.40
C LEU A 30 1.86 11.47 9.84
N GLY A 31 2.95 10.96 10.40
CA GLY A 31 3.37 11.18 11.78
C GLY A 31 3.02 10.03 12.71
N ASN A 32 2.67 10.34 13.97
CA ASN A 32 2.48 9.32 15.00
C ASN A 32 1.06 8.77 15.02
N PHE A 33 0.92 7.56 14.50
CA PHE A 33 -0.28 6.72 14.50
C PHE A 33 -0.07 5.43 15.29
N ALA A 34 0.86 5.38 16.26
CA ALA A 34 1.11 4.18 17.06
C ALA A 34 -0.16 3.60 17.72
N ARG A 35 -1.12 4.47 18.07
CA ARG A 35 -2.43 4.09 18.64
C ARG A 35 -3.34 3.35 17.67
N THR A 36 -3.04 3.30 16.38
CA THR A 36 -3.79 2.52 15.39
C THR A 36 -3.26 1.10 15.25
N TYR A 37 -2.30 0.68 16.08
CA TYR A 37 -1.91 -0.72 16.18
C TYR A 37 -3.15 -1.58 16.55
N ASN A 38 -3.35 -2.69 15.87
CA ASN A 38 -4.59 -3.50 15.86
C ASN A 38 -5.85 -2.78 15.30
N GLY A 39 -5.71 -1.55 14.80
CA GLY A 39 -6.73 -0.87 14.01
C GLY A 39 -6.67 -1.28 12.54
N PHE A 40 -7.20 -0.42 11.66
CA PHE A 40 -7.32 -0.70 10.25
C PHE A 40 -6.85 0.46 9.38
N LEU A 41 -6.25 0.12 8.24
CA LEU A 41 -6.14 0.98 7.07
C LEU A 41 -7.24 0.56 6.09
N GLU A 42 -8.13 1.49 5.77
CA GLU A 42 -9.33 1.22 4.98
C GLU A 42 -9.45 2.26 3.87
N PHE A 43 -9.94 1.84 2.70
CA PHE A 43 -10.25 2.73 1.58
C PHE A 43 -11.14 1.99 0.57
N ASP A 44 -11.88 2.75 -0.22
CA ASP A 44 -12.60 2.22 -1.38
C ASP A 44 -11.73 2.42 -2.62
N LEU A 45 -11.73 1.44 -3.52
CA LEU A 45 -11.07 1.53 -4.81
C LEU A 45 -12.09 1.19 -5.89
N THR A 46 -12.13 1.98 -6.95
CA THR A 46 -13.02 1.74 -8.10
C THR A 46 -12.28 1.99 -9.40
N SER A 47 -12.56 1.18 -10.43
CA SER A 47 -12.06 1.46 -11.77
C SER A 47 -13.14 2.16 -12.61
N PHE A 48 -12.69 3.08 -13.45
CA PHE A 48 -13.53 3.79 -14.40
C PHE A 48 -13.30 3.29 -15.84
N ALA A 49 -12.10 2.80 -16.13
CA ALA A 49 -11.71 2.24 -17.42
C ALA A 49 -10.46 1.35 -17.27
N GLY A 50 -10.29 0.39 -18.18
CA GLY A 50 -9.16 -0.55 -18.21
C GLY A 50 -9.60 -2.01 -18.23
N ASP A 51 -8.68 -2.92 -18.55
CA ASP A 51 -8.91 -4.37 -18.47
C ASP A 51 -8.01 -4.95 -17.37
N PHE A 52 -8.61 -5.28 -16.24
CA PHE A 52 -7.93 -5.82 -15.04
C PHE A 52 -7.90 -7.35 -15.00
N THR A 53 -8.35 -8.00 -16.07
CA THR A 53 -8.44 -9.47 -16.16
C THR A 53 -7.41 -10.05 -17.12
N SER A 54 -7.05 -9.30 -18.17
CA SER A 54 -5.98 -9.66 -19.10
C SER A 54 -4.71 -8.85 -18.83
N ASN A 55 -3.54 -9.41 -19.18
CA ASN A 55 -2.24 -8.72 -19.08
C ASN A 55 -1.91 -8.14 -17.69
N VAL A 56 -2.39 -8.81 -16.63
CA VAL A 56 -2.05 -8.50 -15.24
C VAL A 56 -0.54 -8.65 -15.05
N VAL A 57 0.10 -7.64 -14.48
CA VAL A 57 1.53 -7.66 -14.19
C VAL A 57 1.79 -8.84 -13.24
N PRO A 58 2.70 -9.77 -13.59
CA PRO A 58 3.06 -10.86 -12.69
C PRO A 58 3.56 -10.27 -11.37
N ASN A 59 2.88 -10.64 -10.28
CA ASN A 59 3.05 -10.02 -8.97
C ASN A 59 4.48 -10.24 -8.42
N PRO A 60 5.22 -9.16 -8.17
CA PRO A 60 5.77 -9.00 -6.82
C PRO A 60 5.50 -7.61 -6.22
N LYS A 61 4.63 -6.79 -6.83
CA LYS A 61 4.59 -5.35 -6.56
C LYS A 61 3.60 -5.01 -5.43
N THR A 62 4.10 -4.27 -4.45
CA THR A 62 3.35 -3.85 -3.26
C THR A 62 2.07 -3.08 -3.58
N PHE A 63 0.89 -3.62 -3.25
CA PHE A 63 -0.39 -2.94 -3.40
C PHE A 63 -0.54 -1.75 -2.45
N VAL A 64 -0.15 -1.91 -1.18
CA VAL A 64 -0.15 -0.81 -0.20
C VAL A 64 1.18 -0.74 0.51
N GLU A 65 1.78 0.44 0.55
CA GLU A 65 3.01 0.73 1.30
C GLU A 65 2.73 1.64 2.49
N ILE A 66 3.33 1.33 3.63
CA ILE A 66 3.48 2.24 4.77
C ILE A 66 4.97 2.32 5.09
N SER A 67 5.55 3.51 5.01
CA SER A 67 6.99 3.71 5.23
C SER A 67 7.25 4.68 6.36
N CYS A 68 8.32 4.44 7.10
CA CYS A 68 8.91 5.36 8.06
C CYS A 68 10.38 5.57 7.70
N SER A 69 10.77 6.78 7.33
CA SER A 69 12.13 7.12 6.90
C SER A 69 13.15 7.16 8.04
N THR A 70 12.71 7.38 9.28
CA THR A 70 13.59 7.51 10.47
C THR A 70 13.70 6.22 11.27
N CYS A 71 12.92 5.19 10.94
CA CYS A 71 12.89 3.92 11.64
C CYS A 71 14.13 3.06 11.35
N GLY A 72 14.32 1.97 12.12
CA GLY A 72 15.43 1.04 11.88
C GLY A 72 16.82 1.66 12.02
N GLY A 73 16.98 2.65 12.91
CA GLY A 73 18.25 3.37 13.09
C GLY A 73 18.55 4.40 12.00
N GLY A 74 17.55 4.82 11.21
CA GLY A 74 17.69 5.80 10.14
C GLY A 74 17.75 5.21 8.73
N SER A 75 17.83 3.88 8.59
CA SER A 75 17.71 3.19 7.29
C SER A 75 16.30 3.22 6.72
N GLY A 76 15.33 3.55 7.56
CA GLY A 76 13.91 3.49 7.25
C GLY A 76 13.38 2.07 7.23
N ILE A 77 12.06 1.93 7.33
CA ILE A 77 11.35 0.66 7.24
C ILE A 77 10.13 0.88 6.35
N THR A 78 9.93 -0.01 5.38
CA THR A 78 8.73 -0.05 4.54
C THR A 78 7.99 -1.35 4.77
N LEU A 79 6.70 -1.23 5.07
CA LEU A 79 5.75 -2.33 5.20
C LEU A 79 4.84 -2.36 3.98
N ALA A 80 4.50 -3.56 3.54
CA ALA A 80 3.82 -3.80 2.28
C ALA A 80 2.71 -4.85 2.40
N GLN A 81 1.57 -4.56 1.78
CA GLN A 81 0.57 -5.55 1.38
C GLN A 81 0.79 -5.90 -0.09
N ARG A 82 0.89 -7.18 -0.44
CA ARG A 82 1.32 -7.62 -1.78
C ARG A 82 0.35 -8.58 -2.46
N ASN A 83 -0.29 -9.46 -1.69
CA ASN A 83 -1.11 -10.55 -2.22
C ASN A 83 -2.59 -10.13 -2.35
N ILE A 84 -2.85 -9.09 -3.12
CA ILE A 84 -4.19 -8.55 -3.28
C ILE A 84 -4.70 -8.84 -4.69
N THR A 85 -5.85 -9.48 -4.78
CA THR A 85 -6.59 -9.65 -6.03
C THR A 85 -7.56 -8.50 -6.20
N TYR A 86 -7.35 -7.70 -7.25
CA TYR A 86 -8.24 -6.63 -7.66
C TYR A 86 -8.56 -6.82 -9.15
N LEU A 87 -9.85 -6.79 -9.52
CA LEU A 87 -10.31 -7.10 -10.87
C LEU A 87 -11.02 -5.91 -11.53
N GLY A 88 -10.74 -4.69 -11.06
CA GLY A 88 -11.37 -3.47 -11.57
C GLY A 88 -12.77 -3.19 -11.03
N ASP A 89 -13.28 -4.02 -10.11
CA ASP A 89 -14.55 -3.78 -9.44
C ASP A 89 -14.49 -2.58 -8.48
N THR A 90 -15.63 -2.16 -7.93
CA THR A 90 -15.65 -1.27 -6.78
C THR A 90 -15.52 -2.12 -5.53
N ARG A 91 -14.42 -1.96 -4.80
CA ARG A 91 -14.09 -2.79 -3.65
C ARG A 91 -13.63 -1.98 -2.45
N HIS A 92 -14.18 -2.33 -1.29
CA HIS A 92 -13.70 -1.85 0.00
C HIS A 92 -12.51 -2.69 0.45
N PHE A 93 -11.36 -2.07 0.63
CA PHE A 93 -10.16 -2.69 1.19
C PHE A 93 -10.03 -2.36 2.67
N LYS A 94 -9.70 -3.38 3.45
CA LYS A 94 -9.52 -3.28 4.90
C LYS A 94 -8.31 -4.12 5.34
N PHE A 95 -7.28 -3.45 5.83
CA PHE A 95 -6.04 -4.07 6.29
C PHE A 95 -5.85 -3.84 7.77
N THR A 96 -5.78 -4.92 8.56
CA THR A 96 -5.45 -4.83 9.99
C THR A 96 -4.01 -4.40 10.17
N LEU A 97 -3.75 -3.41 11.03
CA LEU A 97 -2.43 -2.83 11.26
C LEU A 97 -1.70 -3.52 12.42
N ASN A 98 -1.16 -4.72 12.16
CA ASN A 98 -0.20 -5.41 13.03
C ASN A 98 0.63 -6.44 12.23
N GLU A 99 1.66 -6.99 12.86
CA GLU A 99 2.61 -7.94 12.27
C GLU A 99 2.14 -9.39 12.19
N LEU A 100 0.94 -9.71 12.69
CA LEU A 100 0.49 -11.09 12.78
C LEU A 100 0.52 -11.75 11.38
N PRO A 101 1.04 -12.98 11.23
CA PRO A 101 1.21 -13.63 9.92
C PRO A 101 -0.06 -13.69 9.08
N ILE A 102 -1.23 -13.82 9.72
CA ILE A 102 -2.54 -13.85 9.08
C ILE A 102 -2.89 -12.56 8.32
N ASN A 103 -2.31 -11.42 8.72
CA ASN A 103 -2.53 -10.13 8.07
C ASN A 103 -1.55 -9.87 6.93
N GLU A 104 -0.62 -10.79 6.68
CA GLU A 104 0.28 -10.84 5.51
C GLU A 104 1.12 -9.59 5.22
N TRP A 105 1.29 -8.68 6.19
CA TRP A 105 2.23 -7.59 6.05
C TRP A 105 3.65 -8.10 5.85
N LYS A 106 4.35 -7.53 4.86
CA LYS A 106 5.73 -7.87 4.54
C LYS A 106 6.62 -6.65 4.70
N LYS A 107 7.83 -6.88 5.21
CA LYS A 107 8.88 -5.86 5.26
C LYS A 107 9.63 -5.88 3.92
N ASP A 108 9.76 -4.71 3.33
CA ASP A 108 10.63 -4.51 2.16
C ASP A 108 12.08 -4.78 2.58
N PRO A 109 12.80 -5.72 1.94
CA PRO A 109 14.19 -5.99 2.24
C PRO A 109 15.13 -4.84 1.86
N GLN A 110 14.63 -3.78 1.20
CA GLN A 110 15.41 -2.66 0.66
C GLN A 110 16.49 -3.11 -0.33
N ASN A 111 16.36 -4.33 -0.84
CA ASN A 111 17.30 -4.96 -1.74
C ASN A 111 16.54 -5.64 -2.87
N MET A 112 16.77 -5.16 -4.10
CA MET A 112 16.12 -5.65 -5.30
C MET A 112 16.41 -7.12 -5.63
N PHE A 113 17.52 -7.67 -5.13
CA PHE A 113 17.90 -9.07 -5.36
C PHE A 113 17.20 -10.03 -4.38
N GLN A 114 16.63 -9.51 -3.30
CA GLN A 114 15.93 -10.32 -2.32
C GLN A 114 14.46 -10.49 -2.70
N THR A 115 14.14 -11.65 -3.24
CA THR A 115 12.78 -12.00 -3.69
C THR A 115 11.86 -12.40 -2.53
N GLN A 116 12.44 -12.87 -1.42
CA GLN A 116 11.71 -13.32 -0.23
C GLN A 116 11.60 -12.19 0.80
N TRP A 117 10.40 -11.63 0.93
CA TRP A 117 10.10 -10.60 1.91
C TRP A 117 9.67 -11.26 3.22
N THR A 118 10.26 -10.84 4.33
CA THR A 118 9.95 -11.37 5.65
C THR A 118 8.76 -10.65 6.26
N SER A 119 8.07 -11.30 7.20
CA SER A 119 7.11 -10.59 8.04
C SER A 119 7.85 -9.63 8.97
N PRO A 120 7.34 -8.41 9.21
CA PRO A 120 7.92 -7.50 10.18
C PRO A 120 7.81 -8.07 11.60
N THR A 121 8.66 -7.61 12.50
CA THR A 121 8.48 -7.85 13.93
C THR A 121 7.50 -6.85 14.53
N TYR A 122 6.99 -7.15 15.73
CA TYR A 122 6.14 -6.23 16.50
C TYR A 122 6.79 -4.84 16.63
N THR A 123 8.05 -4.81 17.06
CA THR A 123 8.78 -3.57 17.28
C THR A 123 8.92 -2.76 15.99
N GLU A 124 9.26 -3.42 14.87
CA GLU A 124 9.38 -2.75 13.57
C GLU A 124 8.03 -2.19 13.11
N PHE A 125 6.95 -2.96 13.24
CA PHE A 125 5.61 -2.51 12.85
C PHE A 125 5.18 -1.32 13.68
N PHE A 126 5.30 -1.42 15.01
CA PHE A 126 4.96 -0.36 15.93
C PHE A 126 5.79 0.90 15.70
N GLN A 127 7.09 0.75 15.41
CA GLN A 127 7.96 1.87 15.10
C GLN A 127 7.50 2.59 13.83
N VAL A 128 7.14 1.85 12.78
CA VAL A 128 6.60 2.44 11.53
C VAL A 128 5.34 3.24 11.81
N LEU A 129 4.38 2.67 12.55
CA LEU A 129 3.16 3.40 12.92
C LEU A 129 3.44 4.63 13.78
N SER A 130 4.51 4.65 14.55
CA SER A 130 4.88 5.76 15.43
C SER A 130 5.44 6.98 14.68
N ALA A 131 5.90 6.80 13.44
CA ALA A 131 6.53 7.85 12.65
C ALA A 131 6.30 7.64 11.14
N ILE A 132 5.05 7.50 10.72
CA ILE A 132 4.69 7.29 9.32
C ILE A 132 5.16 8.50 8.50
N SER A 133 5.98 8.22 7.51
CA SER A 133 6.51 9.22 6.56
C SER A 133 5.84 9.15 5.19
N LYS A 134 5.25 8.00 4.84
CA LYS A 134 4.57 7.78 3.55
C LYS A 134 3.52 6.68 3.70
N ILE A 135 2.35 6.90 3.10
CA ILE A 135 1.39 5.84 2.78
C ILE A 135 1.10 5.95 1.29
N ALA A 136 1.23 4.84 0.56
CA ALA A 136 1.01 4.79 -0.88
C ALA A 136 0.15 3.58 -1.27
N ILE A 137 -0.83 3.80 -2.15
CA ILE A 137 -1.68 2.75 -2.72
C ILE A 137 -1.34 2.65 -4.22
N TYR A 138 -1.00 1.45 -4.68
CA TYR A 138 -0.59 1.19 -6.05
C TYR A 138 -1.64 0.34 -6.76
N PRO A 139 -2.62 0.97 -7.41
CA PRO A 139 -3.65 0.27 -8.16
C PRO A 139 -3.20 -0.16 -9.56
N ASP A 140 -2.02 0.28 -10.01
CA ASP A 140 -1.41 -0.06 -11.30
C ASP A 140 -1.02 -1.55 -11.35
N ILE A 141 -1.94 -2.37 -11.85
CA ILE A 141 -1.82 -3.84 -11.82
C ILE A 141 -1.85 -4.50 -13.19
N THR A 142 -2.10 -3.79 -14.28
CA THR A 142 -1.96 -4.32 -15.64
C THR A 142 -0.86 -3.62 -16.42
N THR A 143 -0.54 -4.14 -17.60
CA THR A 143 0.36 -3.48 -18.56
C THR A 143 -0.37 -2.51 -19.50
N GLY A 144 -1.70 -2.41 -19.37
CA GLY A 144 -2.56 -1.58 -20.20
C GLY A 144 -2.78 -0.17 -19.63
N GLN A 145 -3.63 0.59 -20.31
CA GLN A 145 -4.11 1.87 -19.78
C GLN A 145 -5.29 1.64 -18.84
N GLU A 146 -5.24 2.27 -17.68
CA GLU A 146 -6.23 2.13 -16.62
C GLU A 146 -6.61 3.50 -16.07
N SER A 147 -7.85 3.60 -15.58
CA SER A 147 -8.34 4.72 -14.81
C SER A 147 -8.96 4.19 -13.53
N VAL A 148 -8.42 4.60 -12.39
CA VAL A 148 -8.82 4.11 -11.06
C VAL A 148 -8.98 5.30 -10.11
N GLY A 149 -9.84 5.20 -9.11
CA GLY A 149 -10.02 6.18 -8.05
C GLY A 149 -10.03 5.56 -6.66
N VAL A 150 -9.43 6.27 -5.70
CA VAL A 150 -9.47 6.04 -4.25
C VAL A 150 -10.17 7.21 -3.57
#